data_AF-A0A956F474-F1
#
_entry.id   AF-A0A956F474-F1
#
_cell.length_a   1.000
_cell.length_b   1.000
_cell.length_c   1.000
_cell.angle_alpha   90.00
_cell.angle_beta   90.00
_cell.angle_gamma   90.00
#
_symmetry.space_group_name_H-M   'P 1'
#
loop_
_entity.id
_entity.type
_entity.pdbx_description
1 polymer ?
#
loop_
_entity_poly.entity_id
_entity_poly.type
_entity_poly.pdbx_seq_one_letter_code
_entity_poly.pdbx_strand_id
1 'polypeptide(L)'
;MPKPRPDGLDSPIVPRIMRWMSHANTWVYKKSGGKLGGRFLGGAPVCLLTTTGRKSGEPRTTPLLYIRDGESVVVVASQGGMPKHPLWYLNLQAKPECEVQIRRETLKLKARTASPEERAKLWPRLLEMYSDFEDYQSWTDRVIPVVILEPR
;
A
#
# COMPACT_ATOMS: atom_id res chain seq x y z
N MET A 1 -22.43 -2.79 -6.65
CA MET A 1 -21.84 -3.47 -7.83
C MET A 1 -20.55 -2.75 -8.17
N PRO A 2 -19.45 -3.46 -8.41
CA PRO A 2 -18.18 -2.84 -8.75
C PRO A 2 -18.27 -2.02 -10.04
N LYS A 3 -17.51 -0.93 -10.11
CA LYS A 3 -17.38 -0.11 -11.32
C LYS A 3 -16.70 -0.92 -12.45
N PRO A 4 -16.97 -0.61 -13.73
CA PRO A 4 -16.23 -1.22 -14.83
C PRO A 4 -14.74 -0.88 -14.73
N ARG A 5 -13.90 -1.82 -15.19
CA ARG A 5 -12.45 -1.64 -15.26
C ARG A 5 -12.13 -0.46 -16.19
N PRO A 6 -11.34 0.55 -15.76
CA PRO A 6 -11.02 1.70 -16.60
C PRO A 6 -10.23 1.32 -17.85
N ASP A 7 -10.62 1.91 -18.98
CA ASP A 7 -9.87 1.79 -20.23
C ASP A 7 -8.45 2.35 -20.07
N GLY A 8 -7.45 1.57 -20.48
CA GLY A 8 -6.05 1.99 -20.41
C GLY A 8 -5.37 1.85 -19.05
N LEU A 9 -5.98 1.18 -18.06
CA LEU A 9 -5.32 0.86 -16.78
C LEU A 9 -3.96 0.15 -16.97
N ASP A 10 -3.83 -0.68 -18.01
CA ASP A 10 -2.59 -1.39 -18.36
C ASP A 10 -1.66 -0.60 -19.29
N SER A 11 -2.01 0.65 -19.63
CA SER A 11 -1.20 1.49 -20.49
C SER A 11 0.19 1.74 -19.87
N PRO A 12 1.28 1.69 -20.66
CA PRO A 12 2.63 1.90 -20.15
C PRO A 12 2.88 3.28 -19.56
N ILE A 13 1.97 4.24 -19.81
CA ILE A 13 2.04 5.59 -19.23
C ILE A 13 1.61 5.60 -17.76
N VAL A 14 0.66 4.75 -17.35
CA VAL A 14 0.08 4.77 -16.00
C VAL A 14 1.14 4.51 -14.92
N PRO A 15 2.00 3.48 -15.03
CA PRO A 15 3.07 3.26 -14.05
C PRO A 15 4.06 4.44 -13.96
N ARG A 16 4.26 5.19 -15.05
CA ARG A 16 5.16 6.37 -15.05
C ARG A 16 4.54 7.51 -14.26
N ILE A 17 3.26 7.80 -14.51
CA ILE A 17 2.50 8.84 -13.79
C ILE A 17 2.41 8.47 -12.30
N MET A 18 2.06 7.23 -11.97
CA MET A 18 1.99 6.75 -10.58
C MET A 18 3.33 6.92 -9.86
N ARG A 19 4.45 6.59 -10.52
CA ARG A 19 5.79 6.77 -9.94
C ARG A 19 6.04 8.24 -9.61
N TRP A 20 5.77 9.14 -10.54
CA TRP A 20 5.98 10.58 -10.33
C TRP A 20 5.11 11.11 -9.16
N MET A 21 3.82 10.76 -9.14
CA MET A 21 2.91 11.14 -8.04
C MET A 21 3.38 10.58 -6.69
N SER A 22 3.87 9.33 -6.68
CA SER A 22 4.43 8.69 -5.48
C SER A 22 5.65 9.46 -4.96
N HIS A 23 6.56 9.89 -5.84
CA HIS A 23 7.71 10.70 -5.44
C HIS A 23 7.30 12.06 -4.90
N ALA A 24 6.38 12.76 -5.58
CA ALA A 24 5.87 14.05 -5.14
C ALA A 24 5.19 13.95 -3.76
N ASN A 25 4.29 12.99 -3.58
CA ASN A 25 3.62 12.76 -2.30
C ASN A 25 4.64 12.43 -1.19
N THR A 26 5.59 11.52 -1.44
CA THR A 26 6.63 11.16 -0.46
C THR A 26 7.43 12.38 -0.02
N TRP A 27 7.83 13.24 -0.96
CA TRP A 27 8.59 14.44 -0.66
C TRP A 27 7.79 15.43 0.20
N VAL A 28 6.54 15.73 -0.18
CA VAL A 28 5.64 16.61 0.57
C VAL A 28 5.34 16.07 1.96
N TYR A 29 5.07 14.75 2.05
CA TYR A 29 4.79 14.07 3.30
C TYR A 29 5.98 14.17 4.26
N LYS A 30 7.19 13.81 3.82
CA LYS A 30 8.38 13.87 4.66
C LYS A 30 8.68 15.30 5.12
N LYS A 31 8.62 16.28 4.22
CA LYS A 31 8.88 17.69 4.54
C LYS A 31 7.90 18.27 5.56
N SER A 32 6.65 17.82 5.54
CA SER A 32 5.61 18.31 6.44
C SER A 32 5.42 17.48 7.72
N GLY A 33 6.19 16.40 7.89
CA GLY A 33 5.96 15.42 8.96
C GLY A 33 4.59 14.75 8.88
N GLY A 34 4.09 14.54 7.65
CA GLY A 34 2.79 13.94 7.33
C GLY A 34 1.56 14.82 7.59
N LYS A 35 1.75 16.14 7.78
CA LYS A 35 0.62 17.10 7.79
C LYS A 35 0.03 17.27 6.39
N LEU A 36 0.87 17.30 5.36
CA LEU A 36 0.49 17.37 3.95
C LEU A 36 0.77 16.02 3.27
N GLY A 37 -0.10 15.61 2.35
CA GLY A 37 0.00 14.29 1.68
C GLY A 37 -0.39 13.10 2.57
N GLY A 38 -0.83 13.35 3.81
CA GLY A 38 -1.24 12.33 4.78
C GLY A 38 -2.66 11.77 4.60
N ARG A 39 -3.39 12.25 3.60
CA ARG A 39 -4.73 11.78 3.21
C ARG A 39 -4.81 11.63 1.70
N PHE A 40 -5.57 10.64 1.26
CA PHE A 40 -5.93 10.40 -0.13
C PHE A 40 -7.42 10.70 -0.36
N LEU A 41 -7.95 10.35 -1.54
CA LEU A 41 -9.37 10.49 -1.90
C LEU A 41 -10.27 9.89 -0.80
N GLY A 42 -11.40 10.56 -0.54
CA GLY A 42 -12.32 10.16 0.54
C GLY A 42 -11.77 10.34 1.96
N GLY A 43 -10.58 10.95 2.11
CA GLY A 43 -9.95 11.17 3.41
C GLY A 43 -9.15 9.98 3.94
N ALA A 44 -8.98 8.92 3.13
CA ALA A 44 -8.25 7.71 3.49
C ALA A 44 -6.82 8.03 3.98
N PRO A 45 -6.38 7.48 5.12
CA PRO A 45 -5.10 7.84 5.72
C PRO A 45 -3.92 7.25 4.95
N VAL A 46 -2.83 8.00 4.84
CA VAL A 46 -1.60 7.60 4.15
C VAL A 46 -0.46 7.41 5.15
N CYS A 47 0.29 6.32 4.99
CA CYS A 47 1.59 6.10 5.62
C CYS A 47 2.69 6.03 4.54
N LEU A 48 3.95 6.21 4.94
CA LEU A 48 5.08 5.88 4.08
C LEU A 48 5.69 4.55 4.49
N LEU A 49 5.66 3.57 3.60
CA LEU A 49 6.34 2.29 3.78
C LEU A 49 7.73 2.37 3.14
N THR A 50 8.77 2.08 3.90
CA THR A 50 10.13 1.91 3.40
C THR A 50 10.53 0.43 3.43
N THR A 51 10.93 -0.10 2.27
CA THR A 51 11.34 -1.49 2.05
C THR A 51 12.77 -1.56 1.51
N THR A 52 13.45 -2.69 1.65
CA THR A 52 14.73 -2.93 0.97
C THR A 52 14.49 -3.45 -0.45
N GLY A 53 15.01 -2.76 -1.46
CA GLY A 53 14.89 -3.18 -2.86
C GLY A 53 15.53 -4.55 -3.09
N ARG A 54 14.74 -5.59 -3.39
CA ARG A 54 15.24 -6.99 -3.47
C ARG A 54 16.36 -7.21 -4.48
N LYS A 55 16.44 -6.38 -5.53
CA LYS A 55 17.50 -6.44 -6.55
C LYS A 55 18.66 -5.49 -6.27
N SER A 56 18.37 -4.32 -5.69
CA SER A 56 19.36 -3.24 -5.55
C SER A 56 19.97 -3.14 -4.16
N GLY A 57 19.39 -3.73 -3.13
CA GLY A 57 19.76 -3.48 -1.72
C GLY A 57 19.32 -2.11 -1.18
N GLU A 58 19.08 -1.12 -2.05
CA GLU A 58 18.70 0.23 -1.65
C GLU A 58 17.32 0.37 -0.97
N PRO A 59 17.16 1.29 -0.01
CA PRO A 59 15.85 1.66 0.55
C PRO A 59 14.90 2.21 -0.51
N ARG A 60 13.63 1.78 -0.47
CA ARG A 60 12.54 2.21 -1.37
C ARG A 60 11.33 2.61 -0.54
N THR A 61 10.99 3.89 -0.55
CA THR A 61 9.79 4.42 0.12
C THR A 61 8.60 4.50 -0.84
N THR A 62 7.42 4.07 -0.40
CA THR A 62 6.16 4.14 -1.15
C THR A 62 5.03 4.62 -0.22
N PRO A 63 4.24 5.64 -0.62
CA PRO A 63 3.04 6.03 0.12
C PRO A 63 1.93 5.00 -0.10
N LEU A 64 1.30 4.56 0.99
CA LEU A 64 0.23 3.55 0.97
C LEU A 64 -0.93 3.97 1.85
N LEU A 65 -2.13 3.53 1.47
CA LEU A 65 -3.28 3.53 2.38
C LEU A 65 -3.08 2.44 3.43
N TYR A 66 -3.52 2.70 4.65
CA TYR A 66 -3.36 1.76 5.75
C TYR A 66 -4.56 1.79 6.72
N ILE A 67 -4.68 0.73 7.51
CA ILE A 67 -5.42 0.73 8.77
C ILE A 67 -4.51 0.30 9.91
N ARG A 68 -4.86 0.66 11.15
CA ARG A 68 -4.24 0.11 12.37
C ARG A 68 -5.04 -1.11 12.84
N ASP A 69 -4.33 -2.13 13.32
CA ASP A 69 -4.91 -3.29 13.95
C ASP A 69 -4.10 -3.65 15.20
N GLY A 70 -4.54 -3.16 16.36
CA GLY A 70 -3.70 -3.13 17.56
C GLY A 70 -2.41 -2.34 17.31
N GLU A 71 -1.28 -2.97 17.60
CA GLU A 71 0.05 -2.41 17.33
C GLU A 71 0.50 -2.57 15.87
N SER A 72 -0.19 -3.40 15.09
CA SER A 72 0.14 -3.66 13.70
C SER A 72 -0.40 -2.59 12.76
N VAL A 73 0.27 -2.45 11.62
CA VAL A 73 -0.18 -1.65 10.47
C VAL A 73 -0.54 -2.60 9.34
N VAL A 74 -1.72 -2.43 8.74
CA VAL A 74 -2.18 -3.26 7.63
C VAL A 74 -2.23 -2.43 6.35
N VAL A 75 -1.61 -2.92 5.28
CA VAL A 75 -1.56 -2.30 3.96
C VAL A 75 -2.01 -3.28 2.87
N VAL A 76 -2.41 -2.76 1.71
CA VAL A 76 -2.97 -3.57 0.61
C VAL A 76 -2.12 -3.44 -0.64
N ALA A 77 -1.65 -4.58 -1.18
CA ALA A 77 -0.89 -4.66 -2.43
C ALA A 77 -1.80 -4.63 -3.67
N SER A 78 -2.66 -3.60 -3.73
CA SER A 78 -3.71 -3.47 -4.76
C SER A 78 -3.17 -2.99 -6.09
N GLN A 79 -2.21 -2.05 -6.09
CA GLN A 79 -1.72 -1.37 -7.30
C GLN A 79 -2.87 -0.95 -8.24
N GLY A 80 -3.97 -0.43 -7.68
CA GLY A 80 -5.14 0.00 -8.46
C GLY A 80 -5.82 -1.09 -9.28
N GLY A 81 -5.72 -2.36 -8.90
CA GLY A 81 -6.30 -3.47 -9.65
C GLY A 81 -5.50 -3.89 -10.89
N MET A 82 -4.26 -3.42 -11.02
CA MET A 82 -3.35 -3.88 -12.07
C MET A 82 -3.01 -5.38 -11.90
N PRO A 83 -2.75 -6.10 -13.01
CA PRO A 83 -2.52 -7.56 -12.99
C PRO A 83 -1.20 -7.97 -12.31
N LYS A 84 -0.27 -7.03 -12.11
CA LYS A 84 1.02 -7.28 -11.47
C LYS A 84 1.04 -6.80 -10.03
N HIS A 85 1.76 -7.54 -9.17
CA HIS A 85 2.03 -7.09 -7.82
C HIS A 85 2.97 -5.87 -7.79
N PRO A 86 2.81 -4.97 -6.80
CA PRO A 86 3.69 -3.84 -6.64
C PRO A 86 5.08 -4.24 -6.17
N LEU A 87 6.08 -3.48 -6.60
CA LEU A 87 7.47 -3.77 -6.30
C LEU A 87 7.75 -3.77 -4.78
N TRP A 88 7.09 -2.93 -4.00
CA TRP A 88 7.25 -2.92 -2.54
C TRP A 88 6.77 -4.23 -1.90
N TYR A 89 5.69 -4.85 -2.41
CA TYR A 89 5.21 -6.14 -1.90
C TYR A 89 6.22 -7.24 -2.22
N LEU A 90 6.73 -7.21 -3.44
CA LEU A 90 7.77 -8.11 -3.89
C LEU A 90 9.11 -7.93 -3.13
N ASN A 91 9.40 -6.72 -2.66
CA ASN A 91 10.52 -6.45 -1.76
C ASN A 91 10.29 -7.10 -0.38
N LEU A 92 9.11 -6.90 0.22
CA LEU A 92 8.75 -7.48 1.51
C LEU A 92 8.77 -9.02 1.52
N GLN A 93 8.34 -9.63 0.42
CA GLN A 93 8.43 -11.09 0.22
C GLN A 93 9.89 -11.60 0.27
N ALA A 94 10.86 -10.79 -0.16
CA ALA A 94 12.27 -11.15 -0.14
C ALA A 94 12.98 -10.75 1.17
N LYS A 95 12.60 -9.61 1.76
CA LYS A 95 13.12 -9.07 3.02
C LYS A 95 11.96 -8.45 3.81
N PRO A 96 11.45 -9.13 4.85
CA PRO A 96 10.24 -8.70 5.54
C PRO A 96 10.44 -7.51 6.47
N GLU A 97 11.69 -7.17 6.82
CA GLU A 97 12.00 -5.96 7.59
C GLU A 97 11.59 -4.70 6.84
N CYS A 98 10.85 -3.83 7.53
CA CYS A 98 10.40 -2.57 6.97
C CYS A 98 10.29 -1.48 8.02
N GLU A 99 10.18 -0.25 7.53
CA GLU A 99 9.89 0.91 8.35
C GLU A 99 8.60 1.56 7.85
N VAL A 100 7.71 1.92 8.77
CA VAL A 100 6.48 2.65 8.47
C VAL A 100 6.51 4.00 9.16
N GLN A 101 6.36 5.07 8.39
CA GLN A 101 6.16 6.41 8.91
C GLN A 101 4.67 6.77 8.86
N ILE A 102 4.09 7.10 10.02
CA ILE A 102 2.74 7.65 10.17
C ILE A 102 2.88 9.02 10.83
N ARG A 103 2.70 10.08 10.06
CA ARG A 103 2.97 11.46 10.50
C ARG A 103 4.40 11.59 11.03
N ARG A 104 4.54 11.82 12.34
CA ARG A 104 5.82 11.97 13.05
C ARG A 104 6.30 10.68 13.72
N GLU A 105 5.45 9.66 13.75
CA GLU A 105 5.77 8.35 14.30
C GLU A 105 6.46 7.51 13.23
N THR A 106 7.52 6.82 13.64
CA THR A 106 8.26 5.88 12.78
C THR A 106 8.36 4.54 13.50
N LEU A 107 7.89 3.49 12.85
CA LEU A 107 7.81 2.13 13.38
C LEU A 107 8.71 1.20 12.58
N LYS A 108 9.51 0.39 13.28
CA LYS A 108 10.25 -0.73 12.66
C LYS A 108 9.43 -2.00 12.84
N LEU A 109 9.01 -2.59 11.73
CA LEU A 109 8.04 -3.69 11.71
C LEU A 109 8.56 -4.84 10.86
N LYS A 110 7.97 -6.02 11.05
CA LYS A 110 8.16 -7.18 10.18
C LYS A 110 6.88 -7.42 9.39
N ALA A 111 7.02 -7.57 8.08
CA ALA A 111 5.90 -7.82 7.19
C ALA A 111 5.63 -9.32 7.02
N ARG A 112 4.35 -9.66 6.95
CA ARG A 112 3.87 -10.95 6.43
C ARG A 112 2.60 -10.75 5.62
N THR A 113 2.37 -11.67 4.69
CA THR A 113 1.09 -11.70 3.95
C THR A 113 0.05 -12.33 4.86
N ALA A 114 -1.13 -11.72 4.95
CA ALA A 114 -2.25 -12.26 5.70
C ALA A 114 -2.65 -13.61 5.12
N SER A 115 -2.96 -14.58 6.00
CA SER A 115 -3.65 -15.81 5.63
C SER A 115 -5.04 -15.50 5.06
N PRO A 116 -5.69 -16.45 4.35
CA PRO A 116 -7.05 -16.27 3.87
C PRO A 116 -8.04 -15.87 4.97
N GLU A 117 -7.92 -16.46 6.16
CA GLU A 117 -8.79 -16.22 7.31
C GLU A 117 -8.58 -14.82 7.89
N GLU A 118 -7.32 -14.39 8.02
CA GLU A 118 -6.98 -13.03 8.46
C GLU A 118 -7.44 -11.99 7.42
N ARG A 119 -7.23 -12.27 6.13
CA ARG A 119 -7.72 -11.41 5.05
C ARG A 119 -9.23 -11.28 5.12
N ALA A 120 -9.98 -12.37 5.32
CA ALA A 120 -11.43 -12.33 5.44
C ALA A 120 -11.90 -11.45 6.60
N LYS A 121 -11.18 -11.45 7.73
CA LYS A 121 -11.47 -10.58 8.89
C LYS A 121 -11.11 -9.11 8.64
N LEU A 122 -10.00 -8.85 7.96
CA LEU A 122 -9.48 -7.50 7.72
C LEU A 122 -10.17 -6.78 6.55
N TRP A 123 -10.64 -7.53 5.55
CA TRP A 123 -11.16 -6.97 4.30
C TRP A 123 -12.34 -6.00 4.50
N PRO A 124 -13.37 -6.30 5.33
CA PRO A 124 -14.46 -5.36 5.56
C PRO A 124 -13.98 -4.01 6.10
N ARG A 125 -13.04 -4.00 7.04
CA ARG A 125 -12.44 -2.77 7.60
C ARG A 125 -11.62 -1.99 6.57
N LEU A 126 -10.96 -2.70 5.66
CA LEU A 126 -10.26 -2.08 4.54
C LEU A 126 -11.23 -1.42 3.55
N LEU A 127 -12.40 -2.02 3.31
CA LEU A 127 -13.45 -1.44 2.48
C LEU A 127 -14.13 -0.24 3.15
N GLU A 128 -14.35 -0.29 4.46
CA GLU A 128 -14.82 0.86 5.24
C GLU A 128 -13.84 2.05 5.14
N MET A 129 -12.54 1.77 5.16
CA MET A 129 -11.49 2.79 5.01
C MET A 129 -11.39 3.30 3.56
N TYR A 130 -11.48 2.41 2.56
CA TYR A 130 -11.38 2.75 1.15
C TYR A 130 -12.13 1.75 0.27
N SER A 131 -13.37 2.11 -0.10
CA SER A 131 -14.30 1.23 -0.81
C SER A 131 -13.84 0.82 -2.21
N ASP A 132 -13.03 1.64 -2.89
CA ASP A 132 -12.53 1.34 -4.25
C ASP A 132 -11.64 0.07 -4.28
N PHE A 133 -11.20 -0.46 -3.12
CA PHE A 133 -10.57 -1.78 -3.12
C PHE A 133 -11.48 -2.90 -3.64
N GLU A 134 -12.81 -2.77 -3.52
CA GLU A 134 -13.76 -3.70 -4.12
C GLU A 134 -13.69 -3.66 -5.64
N ASP A 135 -13.69 -2.45 -6.21
CA ASP A 135 -13.50 -2.23 -7.64
C ASP A 135 -12.17 -2.86 -8.11
N TYR A 136 -11.08 -2.57 -7.40
CA TYR A 136 -9.75 -3.07 -7.76
C TYR A 136 -9.67 -4.59 -7.73
N GLN A 137 -10.32 -5.24 -6.77
CA GLN A 137 -10.38 -6.70 -6.70
C GLN A 137 -11.18 -7.27 -7.86
N SER A 138 -12.28 -6.60 -8.27
CA SER A 138 -13.08 -7.05 -9.42
C SER A 138 -12.35 -6.96 -10.76
N TRP A 139 -11.31 -6.10 -10.84
CA TRP A 139 -10.59 -5.86 -12.09
C TRP A 139 -9.45 -6.85 -12.35
N THR A 140 -9.12 -7.75 -11.42
CA THR A 140 -7.97 -8.64 -11.57
C THR A 140 -8.23 -10.05 -11.06
N ASP A 141 -7.65 -11.05 -11.72
CA ASP A 141 -7.78 -12.46 -11.32
C ASP A 141 -6.90 -12.84 -10.12
N ARG A 142 -5.90 -12.02 -9.79
CA ARG A 142 -5.04 -12.29 -8.64
C ARG A 142 -5.76 -11.96 -7.34
N VAL A 143 -5.55 -12.76 -6.32
CA VAL A 143 -5.90 -12.35 -4.95
C VAL A 143 -5.04 -11.14 -4.60
N ILE A 144 -5.68 -9.99 -4.32
CA ILE A 144 -4.99 -8.80 -3.85
C ILE A 144 -4.44 -9.09 -2.44
N PRO A 145 -3.11 -9.07 -2.24
CA PRO A 145 -2.53 -9.37 -0.94
C PRO A 145 -2.86 -8.28 0.08
N VAL A 146 -3.31 -8.71 1.25
CA VAL A 146 -3.32 -7.89 2.47
C VAL A 146 -2.04 -8.23 3.23
N VAL A 147 -1.31 -7.20 3.65
CA VAL A 147 -0.01 -7.33 4.31
C VAL A 147 -0.13 -6.76 5.71
N ILE A 148 0.22 -7.59 6.69
CA ILE A 148 0.24 -7.23 8.11
C ILE A 148 1.69 -6.89 8.45
N LEU A 149 1.90 -5.70 9.01
CA LEU A 149 3.19 -5.19 9.47
C LEU A 149 3.13 -5.14 10.99
N GLU A 150 3.75 -6.11 11.64
CA GLU A 150 3.66 -6.31 13.09
C GLU A 150 4.97 -5.88 13.79
N PRO A 151 4.89 -5.42 15.05
CA PRO A 151 6.08 -5.23 15.87
C PRO A 151 6.92 -6.50 15.94
N ARG A 152 8.23 -6.32 16.12
CA ARG A 152 9.14 -7.46 16.35
C ARG A 152 9.01 -7.99 17.76
#